data_AF-K2CCR4-F1
#
_entry.id   AF-K2CCR4-F1
#
_cell.length_a   1.000
_cell.length_b   1.000
_cell.length_c   1.000
_cell.angle_alpha   90.00
_cell.angle_beta   90.00
_cell.angle_gamma   90.00
#
_symmetry.space_group_name_H-M   'P 1'
#
loop_
_entity.id
_entity.type
_entity.pdbx_description
1 polymer ?
#
loop_
_entity_poly.entity_id
_entity_poly.type
_entity_poly.pdbx_seq_one_letter_code
_entity_poly.pdbx_strand_id
1 'polypeptide(L)'
;MPAIRVVKNETESNESIVRRFVRKVQASGNLLLVKQKQHRQRPASKRLKRRSAILRSKAREQREYLRKIGKLDETQDRSKRKFRR
;
A
#
# COMPACT_ATOMS: atom_id res chain seq x y z
N MET A 1 14.37 -8.20 2.77
CA MET A 1 14.14 -6.90 3.44
C MET A 1 15.19 -5.95 2.91
N PRO A 2 14.85 -4.95 2.09
CA PRO A 2 15.82 -3.97 1.64
C PRO A 2 16.39 -3.24 2.86
N ALA A 3 17.72 -3.12 2.92
CA ALA A 3 18.40 -2.34 3.95
C ALA A 3 18.06 -0.85 3.77
N ILE A 4 17.53 -0.22 4.81
CA ILE A 4 17.16 1.20 4.78
C ILE A 4 18.34 2.00 5.30
N ARG A 5 19.11 2.61 4.40
CA ARG A 5 20.15 3.58 4.74
C ARG A 5 19.76 4.98 4.25
N VAL A 6 19.98 5.97 5.10
CA VAL A 6 19.87 7.40 4.75
C VAL A 6 21.14 8.08 5.25
N VAL A 7 21.84 8.77 4.36
CA VAL A 7 23.02 9.58 4.68
C VAL A 7 22.59 11.04 4.72
N LYS A 8 23.23 11.82 5.59
CA LYS A 8 23.04 13.28 5.70
C LYS A 8 23.68 13.97 4.51
N ASN A 9 22.95 14.92 3.92
CA ASN A 9 23.53 15.84 2.93
C ASN A 9 24.10 17.08 3.64
N GLU A 10 25.08 17.74 3.05
CA GLU A 10 25.85 18.84 3.67
C GLU A 10 24.98 20.01 4.14
N THR A 11 23.95 20.39 3.37
CA THR A 11 23.07 21.52 3.65
C THR A 11 21.76 21.13 4.35
N GLU A 12 21.63 19.89 4.80
CA GLU A 12 20.36 19.37 5.31
C GLU A 12 20.20 19.56 6.83
N SER A 13 19.02 20.04 7.26
CA SER A 13 18.61 20.04 8.66
C SER A 13 18.39 18.61 9.18
N ASN A 14 18.65 18.40 10.47
CA ASN A 14 18.48 17.10 11.11
C ASN A 14 17.04 16.57 10.97
N GLU A 15 16.04 17.47 11.00
CA GLU A 15 14.63 17.09 10.91
C GLU A 15 14.25 16.55 9.52
N SER A 16 14.79 17.14 8.45
CA SER A 16 14.55 16.67 7.07
C SER A 16 15.11 15.27 6.81
N ILE A 17 16.23 14.92 7.45
CA ILE A 17 16.82 13.58 7.37
C ILE A 17 15.86 12.56 7.98
N VAL A 18 15.30 12.86 9.16
CA VAL A 18 14.31 12.01 9.84
C VAL A 18 13.07 11.82 8.97
N ARG A 19 12.56 12.90 8.35
CA ARG A 19 11.41 12.80 7.41
C ARG A 19 11.71 11.89 6.22
N ARG A 20 12.91 12.01 5.62
CA ARG A 20 13.32 11.13 4.50
C ARG A 20 13.46 9.68 4.94
N PHE A 21 14.02 9.44 6.12
CA PHE A 21 14.09 8.11 6.71
C PHE A 21 12.70 7.52 6.89
N VAL A 22 11.77 8.23 7.53
CA VAL A 22 10.38 7.78 7.73
C VAL A 22 9.71 7.44 6.39
N ARG A 23 9.83 8.31 5.37
CA ARG A 23 9.29 8.03 4.03
C ARG A 23 9.91 6.78 3.41
N LYS A 24 11.23 6.58 3.54
CA LYS A 24 11.92 5.40 3.01
C LYS A 24 11.50 4.11 3.74
N VAL A 25 11.30 4.17 5.05
CA VAL A 25 10.76 3.07 5.87
C VAL A 25 9.34 2.72 5.43
N GLN A 26 8.47 3.71 5.27
CA GLN A 26 7.09 3.50 4.82
C GLN A 26 7.04 2.92 3.40
N ALA A 27 7.84 3.46 2.48
CA ALA A 27 7.92 2.99 1.10
C ALA A 27 8.51 1.57 0.98
N SER A 28 9.44 1.20 1.89
CA SER A 28 10.05 -0.14 1.89
C SER A 28 9.07 -1.28 2.15
N GLY A 29 7.94 -0.99 2.81
CA GLY A 29 6.96 -2.01 3.21
C GLY A 29 7.45 -2.97 4.31
N ASN A 30 8.66 -2.77 4.86
CA ASN A 30 9.25 -3.64 5.88
C ASN A 30 8.31 -3.81 7.10
N LEU A 31 7.71 -2.72 7.57
CA LEU A 31 6.75 -2.74 8.68
C LEU A 31 5.52 -3.62 8.40
N LEU A 32 5.00 -3.59 7.16
CA LEU A 32 3.84 -4.41 6.77
C LEU A 32 4.22 -5.90 6.75
N LEU A 33 5.40 -6.23 6.22
CA LEU A 33 5.85 -7.62 6.18
C LEU A 33 6.13 -8.17 7.59
N VAL A 34 6.73 -7.36 8.48
CA VAL A 34 6.95 -7.76 9.88
C VAL A 34 5.61 -8.04 10.56
N LYS A 35 4.64 -7.12 10.46
CA LYS A 35 3.30 -7.33 11.02
C LYS A 35 2.60 -8.56 10.45
N GLN A 36 2.75 -8.82 9.15
CA GLN A 36 2.19 -10.02 8.51
C GLN A 36 2.81 -11.31 9.04
N LYS A 37 4.13 -11.32 9.27
CA LYS A 37 4.91 -12.49 9.72
C LYS A 37 4.96 -12.65 11.25
N GLN A 38 4.47 -11.67 12.01
CA GLN A 38 4.51 -11.68 13.47
C GLN A 38 3.83 -12.90 14.09
N HIS A 39 2.79 -13.43 13.43
CA HIS A 39 2.06 -14.60 13.89
C HIS A 39 1.95 -15.65 12.78
N ARG A 40 1.99 -16.93 13.18
CA ARG A 40 1.78 -18.05 12.26
C ARG A 40 0.32 -18.05 11.79
N GLN A 41 0.12 -17.91 10.47
CA GLN A 41 -1.19 -18.02 9.85
C GLN A 41 -1.36 -19.41 9.22
N ARG A 42 -2.53 -20.03 9.39
CA ARG A 42 -2.88 -21.27 8.68
C ARG A 42 -3.13 -20.96 7.19
N PRO A 43 -2.76 -21.87 6.27
CA PRO A 43 -3.04 -21.66 4.86
C PRO A 43 -4.55 -21.57 4.62
N ALA A 44 -4.96 -20.64 3.75
CA ALA A 44 -6.37 -20.43 3.43
C ALA A 44 -6.98 -21.66 2.73
N SER A 45 -8.16 -22.09 3.20
CA SER A 45 -8.93 -23.18 2.57
C SER A 45 -9.43 -22.78 1.18
N LYS A 46 -9.79 -23.77 0.34
CA LYS A 46 -10.35 -23.54 -1.02
C LYS A 46 -11.57 -22.60 -0.97
N ARG A 47 -12.47 -22.80 0.01
CA ARG A 47 -13.67 -21.97 0.21
C ARG A 47 -13.31 -20.52 0.55
N LEU A 48 -12.34 -20.31 1.45
CA LEU A 48 -11.91 -18.97 1.85
C LEU A 48 -11.25 -18.22 0.67
N LYS A 49 -10.42 -18.91 -0.11
CA LYS A 49 -9.81 -18.37 -1.33
C LYS A 49 -10.89 -17.92 -2.34
N ARG A 50 -11.89 -18.78 -2.62
CA ARG A 50 -13.02 -18.46 -3.51
C ARG A 50 -13.81 -17.23 -3.02
N ARG A 51 -14.19 -17.20 -1.73
CA ARG A 51 -14.90 -16.05 -1.14
C ARG A 51 -14.10 -14.75 -1.29
N SER A 52 -12.80 -14.79 -1.03
CA SER A 52 -11.93 -13.61 -1.19
C SER A 52 -11.88 -13.11 -2.64
N ALA A 53 -11.89 -14.01 -3.63
CA ALA A 53 -11.88 -13.65 -5.04
C ALA A 53 -13.19 -12.99 -5.47
N ILE A 54 -14.34 -13.55 -5.04
CA ILE A 54 -15.66 -12.96 -5.30
C ILE A 54 -15.76 -11.55 -4.71
N LEU A 55 -15.31 -11.36 -3.48
CA LEU A 55 -15.30 -10.05 -2.82
C LEU A 55 -14.44 -9.03 -3.57
N ARG A 56 -13.24 -9.44 -4.03
CA ARG A 56 -12.38 -8.57 -4.87
C ARG A 56 -13.05 -8.18 -6.18
N SER A 57 -13.74 -9.13 -6.84
CA SER A 57 -14.46 -8.87 -8.08
C SER A 57 -15.60 -7.87 -7.87
N LYS A 58 -16.45 -8.10 -6.86
CA LYS A 58 -17.57 -7.20 -6.52
C LYS A 58 -17.07 -5.79 -6.17
N ALA A 59 -16.01 -5.69 -5.37
CA ALA A 59 -15.42 -4.40 -5.01
C ALA A 59 -14.86 -3.66 -6.23
N ARG A 60 -14.31 -4.38 -7.22
CA ARG A 60 -13.84 -3.79 -8.48
C ARG A 60 -15.00 -3.24 -9.31
N GLU A 61 -16.03 -4.05 -9.50
CA GLU A 61 -17.24 -3.67 -10.25
C GLU A 61 -17.94 -2.45 -9.62
N GLN A 62 -18.12 -2.45 -8.30
CA GLN A 62 -18.66 -1.30 -7.57
C GLN A 62 -17.83 -0.03 -7.80
N ARG A 63 -16.49 -0.14 -7.77
CA ARG A 63 -15.60 0.99 -8.03
C ARG A 63 -15.73 1.51 -9.46
N GLU A 64 -15.83 0.62 -10.43
CA GLU A 64 -16.01 0.96 -11.84
C GLU A 64 -17.36 1.64 -12.08
N TYR A 65 -18.43 1.16 -11.44
CA TYR A 65 -19.74 1.80 -11.47
C TYR A 65 -19.70 3.21 -10.87
N LEU A 66 -19.16 3.37 -9.65
CA LEU A 66 -19.01 4.67 -8.99
C LEU A 66 -18.18 5.66 -9.82
N ARG A 67 -17.16 5.16 -10.52
CA ARG A 67 -16.36 5.95 -11.46
C ARG A 67 -17.17 6.43 -12.66
N LYS A 68 -17.99 5.55 -13.26
CA LYS A 68 -18.85 5.91 -14.42
C LYS A 68 -19.88 6.98 -14.07
N ILE A 69 -20.48 6.90 -12.88
CA ILE A 69 -21.50 7.88 -12.44
C ILE A 69 -20.89 9.15 -11.81
N GLY A 70 -19.56 9.32 -11.85
CA GLY A 70 -18.88 10.51 -11.31
C GLY A 70 -18.89 10.66 -9.79
N LYS A 71 -19.37 9.65 -9.03
CA LYS A 71 -19.41 9.68 -7.56
C LYS A 71 -18.11 9.20 -6.90
N LEU A 72 -17.09 8.86 -7.69
CA LEU A 72 -15.78 8.50 -7.17
C LEU A 72 -14.94 9.77 -7.06
N ASP A 73 -14.73 10.23 -5.83
CA ASP A 73 -13.86 11.37 -5.53
C ASP A 73 -12.45 11.14 -6.10
N GLU A 74 -11.89 12.14 -6.81
CA GLU A 74 -10.63 11.99 -7.55
C GLU A 74 -9.44 11.70 -6.63
N THR A 75 -9.53 12.14 -5.37
CA THR A 75 -8.55 11.85 -4.32
C THR A 75 -8.52 10.35 -3.95
N GLN A 76 -9.66 9.66 -4.13
CA GLN A 76 -9.90 8.26 -3.80
C GLN A 76 -9.69 7.31 -4.99
N ASP A 77 -9.61 7.86 -6.21
CA ASP A 77 -9.31 7.09 -7.42
C ASP A 77 -7.82 6.69 -7.47
N ARG A 78 -7.49 5.61 -6.77
CA ARG A 78 -6.15 5.02 -6.76
C ARG A 78 -5.72 4.47 -8.13
N SER A 79 -6.63 4.35 -9.11
CA SER A 79 -6.28 3.84 -10.45
C SER A 79 -5.39 4.82 -11.21
N LYS A 80 -5.69 6.14 -11.16
CA LYS A 80 -4.87 7.21 -11.77
C LYS A 80 -3.49 7.33 -11.12
N ARG A 81 -3.35 7.03 -9.82
CA ARG A 81 -2.07 7.12 -9.08
C ARG A 81 -1.02 6.10 -9.52
N LYS A 82 -1.40 4.93 -10.05
CA LYS A 82 -0.45 3.90 -10.49
C LYS A 82 0.29 4.26 -11.80
N PHE A 83 -0.30 5.11 -12.63
CA PHE A 83 0.25 5.54 -13.91
C PHE A 83 1.04 6.86 -13.84
N ARG A 84 1.05 7.54 -12.69
CA ARG A 84 1.82 8.78 -12.45
C ARG A 84 3.22 8.50 -11.87
N ARG A 85 3.82 7.36 -12.22
CA ARG A 85 5.18 6.99 -11.84
C ARG A 85 6.05 6.91 -13.08
#